data_AF-A0A5D6XK75-F1
#
_entry.id   AF-A0A5D6XK75-F1
#
_cell.length_a   1.000
_cell.length_b   1.000
_cell.length_c   1.000
_cell.angle_alpha   90.00
_cell.angle_beta   90.00
_cell.angle_gamma   90.00
#
_symmetry.space_group_name_H-M   'P 1'
#
loop_
_entity.id
_entity.type
_entity.pdbx_description
1 polymer ?
#
loop_
_entity_poly.entity_id
_entity_poly.type
_entity_poly.pdbx_seq_one_letter_code
_entity_poly.pdbx_strand_id
1 'polypeptide(L)'
;MDFDACVELLKARPSHAHHCESDIAEQPVANIEQDKEHAAAAFAQLQPAALATAFFRLQEARAGVYAAFRTGFEEHQQTPRFAAFSGGITARFAALSNQINGVERALIEKKHERLAQYVRKVQLEEKEKLLVTSALLVEKMRLKDALSRPEPDATTTALLEQSVDVLGAKHTAVVQRINDLLDELRADAMDLDDDATAAEA
;
A
#
# COMPACT_ATOMS: atom_id res chain seq x y z
N MET A 1 -25.27 10.80 -11.66
CA MET A 1 -24.92 9.55 -10.94
C MET A 1 -25.62 9.61 -9.62
N ASP A 2 -26.42 8.60 -9.32
CA ASP A 2 -27.29 8.58 -8.16
C ASP A 2 -26.52 8.03 -6.95
N PHE A 3 -26.33 8.88 -5.95
CA PHE A 3 -25.58 8.56 -4.74
C PHE A 3 -26.31 7.49 -3.92
N ASP A 4 -27.64 7.48 -3.98
CA ASP A 4 -28.46 6.52 -3.26
C ASP A 4 -28.35 5.12 -3.87
N ALA A 5 -28.17 5.02 -5.20
CA ALA A 5 -27.91 3.75 -5.88
C ALA A 5 -26.57 3.11 -5.46
N CYS A 6 -25.54 3.93 -5.19
CA CYS A 6 -24.24 3.45 -4.72
C CYS A 6 -24.30 2.98 -3.25
N VAL A 7 -25.12 3.63 -2.42
CA VAL A 7 -25.30 3.26 -1.01
C VAL A 7 -26.13 1.98 -0.88
N GLU A 8 -27.16 1.79 -1.70
CA GLU A 8 -27.95 0.56 -1.72
C GLU A 8 -27.12 -0.66 -2.19
N LEU A 9 -26.19 -0.47 -3.13
CA LEU A 9 -25.23 -1.51 -3.54
C LEU A 9 -24.29 -1.96 -2.40
N LEU A 10 -23.98 -1.06 -1.46
CA LEU A 10 -23.13 -1.37 -0.30
C LEU A 10 -23.93 -2.04 0.83
N LYS A 11 -25.21 -1.69 0.99
CA LYS A 11 -26.12 -2.33 1.96
C LYS A 11 -26.56 -3.73 1.52
N ALA A 12 -26.60 -3.99 0.22
CA ALA A 12 -27.00 -5.29 -0.34
C ALA A 12 -25.93 -6.40 -0.20
N ARG A 13 -24.76 -6.11 0.38
CA ARG A 13 -23.74 -7.14 0.67
C ARG A 13 -24.07 -7.89 1.97
N PRO A 14 -24.30 -9.21 1.93
CA PRO A 14 -24.50 -10.00 3.14
C PRO A 14 -23.18 -10.12 3.90
N SER A 15 -23.25 -9.89 5.22
CA SER A 15 -22.18 -10.14 6.18
C SER A 15 -21.86 -11.63 6.25
N HIS A 16 -20.59 -11.97 5.96
CA HIS A 16 -19.99 -13.29 5.79
C HIS A 16 -20.61 -14.48 6.56
N ALA A 17 -20.97 -15.55 5.83
CA ALA A 17 -20.84 -16.93 6.29
C ALA A 17 -20.76 -17.90 5.09
N HIS A 18 -19.84 -18.86 5.17
CA HIS A 18 -19.59 -19.94 4.21
C HIS A 18 -20.85 -20.69 3.76
N HIS A 19 -21.10 -20.80 2.45
CA HIS A 19 -21.34 -22.08 1.75
C HIS A 19 -21.46 -21.87 0.24
N CYS A 20 -20.94 -22.83 -0.53
CA CYS A 20 -20.93 -22.85 -1.99
C CYS A 20 -22.35 -22.94 -2.58
N GLU A 21 -22.57 -22.31 -3.73
CA GLU A 21 -22.61 -22.96 -5.05
C GLU A 21 -23.12 -21.96 -6.10
N SER A 22 -22.81 -22.26 -7.38
CA SER A 22 -23.26 -21.63 -8.63
C SER A 22 -22.35 -20.58 -9.29
N ASP A 23 -21.53 -21.10 -10.22
CA ASP A 23 -21.35 -20.61 -11.59
C ASP A 23 -20.86 -19.18 -11.80
N ILE A 24 -19.61 -18.92 -11.38
CA ILE A 24 -18.76 -17.92 -12.03
C ILE A 24 -17.46 -18.62 -12.42
N ALA A 25 -17.18 -18.60 -13.73
CA ALA A 25 -15.98 -19.15 -14.35
C ALA A 25 -14.73 -18.89 -13.51
N GLU A 26 -14.09 -19.99 -13.09
CA GLU A 26 -12.84 -20.02 -12.36
C GLU A 26 -11.75 -19.28 -13.15
N GLN A 27 -11.39 -18.07 -12.70
CA GLN A 27 -10.03 -17.57 -12.86
C GLN A 27 -9.26 -17.87 -11.56
N PRO A 28 -8.02 -18.36 -11.65
CA PRO A 28 -7.44 -19.15 -10.58
C PRO A 28 -7.00 -18.27 -9.42
N VAL A 29 -7.65 -18.44 -8.27
CA VAL A 29 -7.18 -17.96 -6.95
C VAL A 29 -5.92 -18.73 -6.51
N ALA A 30 -5.53 -19.79 -7.24
CA ALA A 30 -4.37 -20.63 -6.96
C ALA A 30 -3.00 -19.91 -7.02
N ASN A 31 -2.88 -18.80 -7.75
CA ASN A 31 -1.58 -18.11 -7.89
C ASN A 31 -1.16 -17.32 -6.65
N ILE A 32 -2.09 -16.92 -5.77
CA ILE A 32 -1.75 -16.05 -4.64
C ILE A 32 -1.00 -16.81 -3.54
N GLU A 33 -1.28 -18.11 -3.35
CA GLU A 33 -0.59 -18.92 -2.34
C GLU A 33 0.77 -19.42 -2.82
N GLN A 34 0.89 -19.81 -4.10
CA GLN A 34 2.17 -20.18 -4.71
C GLN A 34 3.16 -19.00 -4.71
N ASP A 35 2.70 -17.78 -5.02
CA ASP A 35 3.54 -16.58 -4.97
C ASP A 35 4.02 -16.26 -3.53
N LYS A 36 3.21 -16.59 -2.51
CA LYS A 36 3.57 -16.39 -1.09
C LYS A 36 4.61 -17.37 -0.59
N GLU A 37 4.57 -18.63 -1.04
CA GLU A 37 5.57 -19.64 -0.67
C GLU A 37 6.89 -19.43 -1.40
N HIS A 38 6.85 -19.10 -2.69
CA HIS A 38 8.07 -18.84 -3.47
C HIS A 38 8.81 -17.58 -2.98
N ALA A 39 8.08 -16.52 -2.65
CA ALA A 39 8.70 -15.34 -2.04
C ALA A 39 9.31 -15.64 -0.66
N ALA A 40 8.65 -16.46 0.17
CA ALA A 40 9.20 -16.84 1.48
C ALA A 40 10.49 -17.66 1.34
N ALA A 41 10.50 -18.64 0.43
CA ALA A 41 11.66 -19.49 0.18
C ALA A 41 12.89 -18.69 -0.30
N ALA A 42 12.67 -17.63 -1.08
CA ALA A 42 13.74 -16.76 -1.57
C ALA A 42 14.45 -15.98 -0.44
N PHE A 43 13.72 -15.60 0.62
CA PHE A 43 14.27 -14.84 1.74
C PHE A 43 14.87 -15.72 2.85
N ALA A 44 14.42 -16.97 2.98
CA ALA A 44 14.86 -17.87 4.06
C ALA A 44 16.39 -18.06 4.13
N GLN A 45 17.06 -18.07 2.97
CA GLN A 45 18.51 -18.27 2.88
C GLN A 45 19.34 -17.00 3.11
N LEU A 46 18.73 -15.81 3.08
CA LEU A 46 19.46 -14.56 3.24
C LEU A 46 19.92 -14.34 4.68
N GLN A 47 21.05 -13.65 4.85
CA GLN A 47 21.47 -13.17 6.17
C GLN A 47 20.62 -11.97 6.62
N PRO A 48 20.52 -11.71 7.94
CA PRO A 48 19.73 -10.60 8.49
C PRO A 48 20.00 -9.23 7.85
N ALA A 49 21.27 -8.87 7.64
CA ALA A 49 21.63 -7.62 6.96
C ALA A 49 21.15 -7.57 5.49
N ALA A 50 21.23 -8.69 4.78
CA ALA A 50 20.72 -8.82 3.43
C ALA A 50 19.17 -8.74 3.38
N LEU A 51 18.48 -9.23 4.41
CA LEU A 51 17.03 -9.08 4.57
C LEU A 51 16.64 -7.61 4.78
N ALA A 52 17.37 -6.87 5.63
CA ALA A 52 17.17 -5.44 5.80
C ALA A 52 17.39 -4.66 4.49
N THR A 53 18.46 -4.99 3.77
CA THR A 53 18.74 -4.41 2.43
C THR A 53 17.61 -4.71 1.43
N ALA A 54 17.11 -5.96 1.41
CA ALA A 54 16.00 -6.35 0.56
C ALA A 54 14.72 -5.56 0.91
N PHE A 55 14.43 -5.37 2.20
CA PHE A 55 13.31 -4.56 2.65
C PHE A 55 13.39 -3.12 2.13
N PHE A 56 14.55 -2.46 2.24
CA PHE A 56 14.71 -1.08 1.74
C PHE A 56 14.49 -0.99 0.23
N ARG A 57 14.98 -1.94 -0.55
CA ARG A 57 14.72 -2.02 -2.00
C ARG A 57 13.24 -2.19 -2.31
N LEU A 58 12.53 -3.00 -1.53
CA LEU A 58 11.08 -3.18 -1.67
C LEU A 58 10.30 -1.90 -1.32
N GLN A 59 10.77 -1.11 -0.34
CA GLN A 59 10.18 0.20 -0.03
C GLN A 59 10.41 1.23 -1.12
N GLU A 60 11.61 1.26 -1.72
CA GLU A 60 11.90 2.10 -2.88
C GLU A 60 10.98 1.74 -4.06
N ALA A 61 10.86 0.43 -4.36
CA ALA A 61 9.93 -0.05 -5.38
C ALA A 61 8.48 0.36 -5.07
N ARG A 62 8.05 0.28 -3.81
CA ARG A 62 6.72 0.72 -3.35
C ARG A 62 6.51 2.22 -3.56
N ALA A 63 7.51 3.06 -3.26
CA ALA A 63 7.47 4.49 -3.57
C ALA A 63 7.27 4.74 -5.07
N GLY A 64 7.94 3.96 -5.92
CA GLY A 64 7.72 3.96 -7.36
C GLY A 64 6.29 3.59 -7.78
N VAL A 65 5.66 2.61 -7.11
CA VAL A 65 4.23 2.28 -7.34
C VAL A 65 3.33 3.43 -6.94
N TYR A 66 3.58 4.11 -5.81
CA TYR A 66 2.81 5.31 -5.44
C TYR A 66 2.94 6.44 -6.46
N ALA A 67 4.14 6.67 -6.99
CA ALA A 67 4.34 7.67 -8.04
C ALA A 67 3.50 7.32 -9.28
N ALA A 68 3.58 6.07 -9.76
CA ALA A 68 2.79 5.59 -10.88
C ALA A 68 1.28 5.64 -10.59
N PHE A 69 0.85 5.35 -9.36
CA PHE A 69 -0.54 5.43 -8.96
C PHE A 69 -1.07 6.86 -9.08
N ARG A 70 -0.35 7.85 -8.54
CA ARG A 70 -0.77 9.26 -8.62
C ARG A 70 -0.87 9.75 -10.06
N THR A 71 0.18 9.54 -10.84
CA THR A 71 0.21 9.97 -12.26
C THR A 71 -0.87 9.27 -13.07
N GLY A 72 -0.96 7.94 -12.99
CA GLY A 72 -1.96 7.20 -13.76
C GLY A 72 -3.40 7.43 -13.28
N PHE A 73 -3.61 7.78 -12.00
CA PHE A 73 -4.93 8.19 -11.52
C PHE A 73 -5.37 9.48 -12.22
N GLU A 74 -4.51 10.50 -12.26
CA GLU A 74 -4.80 11.77 -12.94
C GLU A 74 -5.11 11.58 -14.43
N GLU A 75 -4.36 10.70 -15.11
CA GLU A 75 -4.51 10.39 -16.53
C GLU A 75 -5.74 9.54 -16.85
N HIS A 76 -6.07 8.56 -16.00
CA HIS A 76 -7.05 7.53 -16.34
C HIS A 76 -8.39 7.66 -15.62
N GLN A 77 -8.51 8.44 -14.54
CA GLN A 77 -9.73 8.54 -13.70
C GLN A 77 -11.04 8.79 -14.46
N GLN A 78 -11.00 9.51 -15.58
CA GLN A 78 -12.17 9.83 -16.41
C GLN A 78 -12.24 9.00 -17.70
N THR A 79 -11.42 7.95 -17.80
CA THR A 79 -11.32 7.11 -18.99
C THR A 79 -11.87 5.71 -18.74
N PRO A 80 -12.31 4.99 -19.78
CA PRO A 80 -12.70 3.58 -19.64
C PRO A 80 -11.56 2.66 -19.16
N ARG A 81 -10.30 3.13 -19.21
CA ARG A 81 -9.11 2.37 -18.78
C ARG A 81 -8.90 2.38 -17.26
N PHE A 82 -9.67 3.20 -16.52
CA PHE A 82 -9.45 3.38 -15.08
C PHE A 82 -9.53 2.08 -14.27
N ALA A 83 -10.49 1.21 -14.59
CA ALA A 83 -10.67 -0.06 -13.88
C ALA A 83 -9.46 -0.99 -14.09
N ALA A 84 -8.98 -1.11 -15.33
CA ALA A 84 -7.80 -1.92 -15.64
C ALA A 84 -6.53 -1.36 -15.00
N PHE A 85 -6.35 -0.03 -15.05
CA PHE A 85 -5.25 0.65 -14.37
C PHE A 85 -5.26 0.39 -12.86
N SER A 86 -6.42 0.57 -12.21
CA SER A 86 -6.59 0.36 -10.77
C SER A 86 -6.28 -1.09 -10.40
N GLY A 87 -6.78 -2.06 -11.16
CA GLY A 87 -6.47 -3.48 -10.97
C GLY A 87 -4.97 -3.77 -11.05
N GLY A 88 -4.28 -3.20 -12.04
CA GLY A 88 -2.83 -3.33 -12.19
C GLY A 88 -2.03 -2.72 -11.03
N ILE A 89 -2.42 -1.53 -10.56
CA ILE A 89 -1.78 -0.88 -9.40
C ILE A 89 -2.03 -1.69 -8.12
N THR A 90 -3.25 -2.15 -7.88
CA THR A 90 -3.58 -3.00 -6.72
C THR A 90 -2.77 -4.29 -6.72
N ALA A 91 -2.63 -4.95 -7.88
CA ALA A 91 -1.81 -6.16 -8.00
C ALA A 91 -0.33 -5.89 -7.66
N ARG A 92 0.24 -4.76 -8.11
CA ARG A 92 1.62 -4.37 -7.78
C ARG A 92 1.80 -4.11 -6.27
N PHE A 93 0.86 -3.40 -5.63
CA PHE A 93 0.91 -3.22 -4.17
C PHE A 93 0.79 -4.54 -3.40
N ALA A 94 -0.08 -5.45 -3.86
CA ALA A 94 -0.24 -6.77 -3.26
C ALA A 94 1.06 -7.60 -3.37
N ALA A 95 1.67 -7.63 -4.56
CA ALA A 95 2.93 -8.34 -4.80
C ALA A 95 4.07 -7.84 -3.90
N LEU A 96 4.23 -6.51 -3.77
CA LEU A 96 5.23 -5.93 -2.87
C LEU A 96 4.93 -6.24 -1.40
N SER A 97 3.66 -6.18 -1.00
CA SER A 97 3.27 -6.51 0.38
C SER A 97 3.55 -7.97 0.72
N ASN A 98 3.29 -8.89 -0.21
CA ASN A 98 3.62 -10.31 -0.03
C ASN A 98 5.13 -10.54 0.10
N GLN A 99 5.95 -9.85 -0.71
CA GLN A 99 7.41 -9.93 -0.60
C GLN A 99 7.90 -9.39 0.75
N ILE A 100 7.39 -8.23 1.19
CA ILE A 100 7.75 -7.67 2.50
C ILE A 100 7.32 -8.60 3.65
N ASN A 101 6.16 -9.27 3.55
CA ASN A 101 5.76 -10.29 4.53
C ASN A 101 6.72 -11.50 4.54
N GLY A 102 7.32 -11.82 3.40
CA GLY A 102 8.39 -12.82 3.30
C GLY A 102 9.63 -12.39 4.08
N VAL A 103 10.05 -11.13 3.93
CA VAL A 103 11.17 -10.56 4.71
C VAL A 103 10.88 -10.56 6.21
N GLU A 104 9.69 -10.11 6.62
CA GLU A 104 9.26 -10.11 8.03
C GLU A 104 9.36 -11.51 8.64
N ARG A 105 8.80 -12.53 7.97
CA ARG A 105 8.87 -13.92 8.44
C ARG A 105 10.31 -14.43 8.55
N ALA A 106 11.14 -14.17 7.54
CA ALA A 106 12.54 -14.60 7.55
C ALA A 106 13.34 -13.96 8.70
N LEU A 107 13.05 -12.70 9.05
CA LEU A 107 13.67 -12.03 10.21
C LEU A 107 13.23 -12.68 11.53
N ILE A 108 11.95 -13.02 11.67
CA ILE A 108 11.41 -13.73 12.86
C ILE A 108 12.08 -15.10 13.02
N GLU A 109 12.16 -15.88 11.94
CA GLU A 109 12.77 -17.21 11.95
C GLU A 109 14.25 -17.18 12.36
N LYS A 110 14.95 -16.09 12.01
CA LYS A 110 16.35 -15.85 12.39
C LYS A 110 16.51 -15.17 13.76
N LYS A 111 15.42 -15.01 14.52
CA LYS A 111 15.39 -14.39 15.86
C LYS A 111 15.77 -12.90 15.89
N HIS A 112 15.59 -12.18 14.78
CA HIS A 112 15.74 -10.73 14.70
C HIS A 112 14.39 -10.03 14.88
N GLU A 113 13.76 -10.26 16.04
CA GLU A 113 12.40 -9.80 16.34
C GLU A 113 12.23 -8.28 16.25
N ARG A 114 13.25 -7.53 16.70
CA ARG A 114 13.22 -6.06 16.67
C ARG A 114 13.11 -5.51 15.24
N LEU A 115 13.91 -6.03 14.32
CA LEU A 115 13.82 -5.65 12.91
C LEU A 115 12.49 -6.07 12.28
N ALA A 116 12.01 -7.28 12.58
CA ALA A 116 10.71 -7.74 12.11
C ALA A 116 9.57 -6.83 12.59
N GLN A 117 9.63 -6.36 13.84
CA GLN A 117 8.66 -5.41 14.39
C GLN A 117 8.69 -4.07 13.64
N TYR A 118 9.87 -3.55 13.29
CA TYR A 118 9.96 -2.34 12.46
C TYR A 118 9.36 -2.54 11.08
N VAL A 119 9.69 -3.64 10.39
CA VAL A 119 9.08 -4.00 9.10
C VAL A 119 7.56 -4.02 9.21
N ARG A 120 7.03 -4.64 10.27
CA ARG A 120 5.59 -4.73 10.53
C ARG A 120 4.97 -3.35 10.77
N LYS A 121 5.58 -2.50 11.59
CA LYS A 121 5.10 -1.13 11.84
C LYS A 121 5.06 -0.32 10.55
N VAL A 122 6.10 -0.37 9.74
CA VAL A 122 6.14 0.30 8.43
C VAL A 122 5.00 -0.20 7.53
N GLN A 123 4.70 -1.51 7.52
CA GLN A 123 3.57 -2.01 6.74
C GLN A 123 2.21 -1.48 7.20
N LEU A 124 2.00 -1.31 8.50
CA LEU A 124 0.76 -0.75 9.03
C LEU A 124 0.59 0.72 8.62
N GLU A 125 1.65 1.49 8.73
CA GLU A 125 1.67 2.89 8.27
C GLU A 125 1.49 2.98 6.74
N GLU A 126 2.10 2.07 5.98
CA GLU A 126 1.93 2.00 4.53
C GLU A 126 0.50 1.63 4.11
N LYS A 127 -0.20 0.80 4.90
CA LYS A 127 -1.62 0.55 4.72
C LYS A 127 -2.43 1.82 4.93
N GLU A 128 -2.14 2.60 5.97
CA GLU A 128 -2.80 3.88 6.19
C GLU A 128 -2.50 4.88 5.07
N LYS A 129 -1.24 4.98 4.65
CA LYS A 129 -0.79 5.84 3.54
C LYS A 129 -1.55 5.54 2.27
N LEU A 130 -1.72 4.27 1.91
CA LEU A 130 -2.49 3.88 0.71
C LEU A 130 -3.95 4.34 0.78
N LEU A 131 -4.58 4.18 1.95
CA LEU A 131 -5.97 4.62 2.18
C LEU A 131 -6.09 6.14 2.07
N VAL A 132 -5.23 6.88 2.77
CA VAL A 132 -5.27 8.35 2.76
C VAL A 132 -4.89 8.90 1.38
N THR A 133 -3.93 8.29 0.68
CA THR A 133 -3.57 8.65 -0.70
C THR A 133 -4.78 8.50 -1.63
N SER A 134 -5.48 7.37 -1.54
CA SER A 134 -6.64 7.10 -2.39
C SER A 134 -7.77 8.11 -2.12
N ALA A 135 -8.07 8.39 -0.84
CA ALA A 135 -9.05 9.39 -0.45
C ALA A 135 -8.67 10.79 -0.95
N LEU A 136 -7.41 11.19 -0.78
CA LEU A 136 -6.91 12.49 -1.23
C LEU A 136 -7.04 12.66 -2.75
N LEU A 137 -6.73 11.62 -3.53
CA LEU A 137 -6.86 11.64 -4.99
C LEU A 137 -8.33 11.81 -5.42
N VAL A 138 -9.25 11.10 -4.77
CA VAL A 138 -10.69 11.24 -5.04
C VAL A 138 -11.19 12.63 -4.67
N GLU A 139 -10.80 13.19 -3.53
CA GLU A 139 -11.21 14.55 -3.15
C GLU A 139 -10.65 15.62 -4.10
N LYS A 140 -9.39 15.47 -4.54
CA LYS A 140 -8.80 16.33 -5.58
C LYS A 140 -9.55 16.24 -6.92
N MET A 141 -9.98 15.05 -7.32
CA MET A 141 -10.81 14.86 -8.50
C MET A 141 -12.14 15.61 -8.35
N ARG A 142 -12.84 15.41 -7.23
CA ARG A 142 -14.12 16.08 -6.95
C ARG A 142 -13.98 17.60 -6.95
N LEU A 143 -12.90 18.12 -6.37
CA LEU A 143 -12.59 19.55 -6.39
C LEU A 143 -12.36 20.05 -7.81
N LYS A 144 -11.55 19.35 -8.60
CA LYS A 144 -11.32 19.69 -10.02
C LYS A 144 -12.62 19.70 -10.82
N ASP A 145 -13.49 18.72 -10.62
CA ASP A 145 -14.78 18.63 -11.30
C ASP A 145 -15.74 19.75 -10.87
N ALA A 146 -15.73 20.13 -9.57
CA ALA A 146 -16.53 21.25 -9.07
C ALA A 146 -16.08 22.59 -9.66
N LEU A 147 -14.76 22.83 -9.73
CA LEU A 147 -14.16 24.03 -10.31
C LEU A 147 -14.34 24.12 -11.82
N SER A 148 -14.52 22.99 -12.51
CA SER A 148 -14.70 22.94 -13.97
C SER A 148 -16.14 23.27 -14.42
N ARG A 149 -17.07 23.50 -13.48
CA ARG A 149 -18.46 23.85 -13.80
C ARG A 149 -18.55 25.31 -14.27
N PRO A 150 -19.48 25.66 -15.19
CA PRO A 150 -19.68 27.03 -15.64
C PRO A 150 -19.97 28.02 -14.51
N GLU A 151 -20.69 27.57 -13.48
CA GLU A 151 -20.94 28.29 -12.23
C GLU A 151 -20.57 27.37 -11.05
N PRO A 152 -19.33 27.47 -10.53
CA PRO A 152 -18.90 26.68 -9.39
C PRO A 152 -19.67 27.08 -8.12
N ASP A 153 -20.19 26.11 -7.39
CA ASP A 153 -20.78 26.35 -6.07
C ASP A 153 -19.67 26.66 -5.05
N ALA A 154 -19.66 27.89 -4.55
CA ALA A 154 -18.62 28.38 -3.64
C ALA A 154 -18.59 27.58 -2.32
N THR A 155 -19.76 27.17 -1.80
CA THR A 155 -19.84 26.40 -0.56
C THR A 155 -19.27 25.00 -0.74
N THR A 156 -19.67 24.27 -1.78
CA THR A 156 -19.12 22.94 -2.09
C THR A 156 -17.62 23.00 -2.36
N THR A 157 -17.17 24.02 -3.11
CA THR A 157 -15.74 24.19 -3.43
C THR A 157 -14.91 24.38 -2.16
N ALA A 158 -15.34 25.27 -1.25
CA ALA A 158 -14.64 25.51 0.01
C ALA A 158 -14.58 24.27 0.91
N LEU A 159 -15.65 23.47 0.96
CA LEU A 159 -15.66 22.21 1.72
C LEU A 159 -14.69 21.17 1.13
N LEU A 160 -14.60 21.07 -0.19
CA LEU A 160 -13.68 20.15 -0.87
C LEU A 160 -12.22 20.60 -0.68
N GLU A 161 -11.94 21.90 -0.74
CA GLU A 161 -10.61 22.45 -0.43
C GLU A 161 -10.19 22.10 0.99
N GLN A 162 -11.07 22.34 1.98
CA GLN A 162 -10.81 21.96 3.37
C GLN A 162 -10.56 20.46 3.53
N SER A 163 -11.35 19.62 2.86
CA SER A 163 -11.17 18.16 2.85
C SER A 163 -9.80 17.76 2.30
N VAL A 164 -9.39 18.35 1.18
CA VAL A 164 -8.07 18.13 0.56
C VAL A 164 -6.94 18.55 1.51
N ASP A 165 -7.08 19.69 2.20
CA ASP A 165 -6.08 20.16 3.16
C ASP A 165 -5.93 19.21 4.35
N VAL A 166 -7.05 18.78 4.94
CA VAL A 166 -7.05 17.83 6.07
C VAL A 166 -6.43 16.49 5.67
N LEU A 167 -6.82 15.94 4.52
CA LEU A 167 -6.25 14.70 4.01
C LEU A 167 -4.78 14.86 3.61
N GLY A 168 -4.39 16.02 3.08
CA GLY A 168 -3.01 16.37 2.77
C GLY A 168 -2.12 16.39 4.01
N ALA A 169 -2.57 17.05 5.08
CA ALA A 169 -1.89 17.07 6.37
C ALA A 169 -1.76 15.66 6.95
N LYS A 170 -2.85 14.87 6.91
CA LYS A 170 -2.84 13.47 7.37
C LYS A 170 -1.86 12.62 6.56
N HIS A 171 -1.87 12.75 5.23
CA HIS A 171 -0.95 12.03 4.34
C HIS A 171 0.51 12.34 4.70
N THR A 172 0.85 13.62 4.86
CA THR A 172 2.20 14.06 5.25
C THR A 172 2.61 13.47 6.60
N ALA A 173 1.71 13.48 7.59
CA ALA A 173 1.99 12.89 8.90
C ALA A 173 2.29 11.39 8.83
N VAL A 174 1.55 10.62 8.01
CA VAL A 174 1.82 9.18 7.80
C VAL A 174 3.18 8.97 7.14
N VAL A 175 3.51 9.76 6.11
CA VAL A 175 4.81 9.69 5.43
C VAL A 175 5.96 9.97 6.40
N GLN A 176 5.80 10.96 7.29
CA GLN A 176 6.81 11.27 8.29
C GLN A 176 7.05 10.07 9.23
N ARG A 177 5.97 9.48 9.78
CA ARG A 177 6.10 8.29 10.64
C ARG A 177 6.77 7.12 9.94
N ILE A 178 6.49 6.91 8.65
CA ILE A 178 7.18 5.88 7.85
C ILE A 178 8.68 6.17 7.78
N ASN A 179 9.06 7.41 7.49
CA ASN A 179 10.47 7.80 7.40
C ASN A 179 11.18 7.63 8.74
N ASP A 180 10.56 8.06 9.84
CA ASP A 180 11.11 7.89 11.20
C ASP A 180 11.37 6.40 11.50
N LEU A 181 10.41 5.53 11.19
CA LEU A 181 10.56 4.07 11.35
C LEU A 181 11.65 3.48 10.45
N LEU A 182 11.81 4.00 9.23
CA LEU A 182 12.85 3.55 8.29
C LEU A 182 14.25 3.97 8.75
N ASP A 183 14.38 5.15 9.36
CA ASP A 183 15.63 5.64 9.92
C ASP A 183 16.02 4.85 11.18
N GLU A 184 15.07 4.55 12.06
CA GLU A 184 15.30 3.65 13.20
C GLU A 184 15.71 2.24 12.74
N LEU A 185 15.01 1.67 11.75
CA LEU A 185 15.37 0.36 11.18
C LEU A 185 16.77 0.40 10.58
N ARG A 186 17.15 1.49 9.90
CA ARG A 186 18.48 1.64 9.29
C ARG A 186 19.57 1.65 10.34
N ALA A 187 19.38 2.37 11.45
CA ALA A 187 20.33 2.39 12.55
C ALA A 187 20.54 0.96 13.12
N ASP A 188 19.46 0.26 13.43
CA ASP A 188 19.52 -1.13 13.93
C ASP A 188 20.12 -2.12 12.92
N ALA A 189 19.95 -1.87 11.62
CA ALA A 189 20.52 -2.72 10.57
C ALA A 189 22.03 -2.53 10.42
N MET A 190 22.55 -1.32 10.67
CA MET A 190 23.99 -1.06 10.62
C MET A 190 24.74 -1.81 11.73
N ASP A 191 24.15 -1.91 12.92
CA ASP A 191 24.71 -2.69 14.02
C ASP A 191 24.93 -4.17 13.64
N LEU A 192 24.11 -4.71 12.72
CA LEU A 192 24.25 -6.09 12.24
C LEU A 192 25.41 -6.29 11.27
N ASP A 193 25.75 -5.27 10.47
CA ASP A 193 26.89 -5.33 9.54
C ASP A 193 28.21 -5.21 10.31
N ASP A 194 28.24 -4.41 11.36
CA ASP A 194 29.42 -4.24 12.21
C ASP A 194 29.74 -5.51 13.02
N ASP A 195 28.72 -6.20 13.56
CA ASP A 195 28.90 -7.48 14.26
C ASP A 195 29.34 -8.62 13.31
N ALA A 196 28.85 -8.62 12.06
CA ALA A 196 29.23 -9.62 11.07
C ALA A 196 30.70 -9.46 10.62
N THR A 197 31.16 -8.22 10.44
CA THR A 197 32.55 -7.93 10.06
C THR A 197 33.54 -8.16 11.19
N ALA A 198 33.13 -7.94 12.45
CA ALA A 198 33.95 -8.24 13.62
C ALA A 198 34.11 -9.74 13.90
N ALA A 199 33.15 -10.58 13.50
CA ALA A 199 33.21 -12.03 13.69
C ALA A 199 34.10 -12.78 12.67
N GLU A 200 34.45 -12.13 11.56
CA GLU A 200 35.30 -12.69 10.49
C GLU A 200 36.78 -12.26 10.58
N ALA A 201 37.13 -11.37 11.51
CA ALA A 201 38.49 -10.85 11.74
C ALA A 201 39.21 -11.54 12.90
#